data_AF-A0A258SBJ5-F1
#
_entry.id   AF-A0A258SBJ5-F1
#
_cell.length_a   1.000
_cell.length_b   1.000
_cell.length_c   1.000
_cell.angle_alpha   90.00
_cell.angle_beta   90.00
_cell.angle_gamma   90.00
#
_symmetry.space_group_name_H-M   'P 1'
#
loop_
_entity.id
_entity.type
_entity.pdbx_description
1 polymer ?
#
loop_
_entity_poly.entity_id
_entity_poly.type
_entity_poly.pdbx_seq_one_letter_code
_entity_poly.pdbx_strand_id
1 'polypeptide(L)'
;MTFKTWSRVGLPTLLAAAALALPVLAQTATPAADAAAAVAAAPTINKGDTAWMLVSAMVVLMMSVPGLALFYGGLVRGKNMLSVLMQVFYTVCIVGLIWVLYGYSMAFTGGSDFVGGFSKAFMKGIT
;
A
#
# COMPACT_ATOMS: atom_id res chain seq x y z
N MET A 1 -15.09 11.50 42.18
CA MET A 1 -13.89 11.22 41.36
C MET A 1 -13.54 12.50 40.60
N THR A 2 -12.46 13.15 41.02
CA THR A 2 -12.14 14.55 40.72
C THR A 2 -11.48 14.73 39.35
N PHE A 3 -11.80 15.81 38.65
CA PHE A 3 -11.28 16.24 37.33
C PHE A 3 -9.76 16.07 37.12
N LYS A 4 -8.99 16.13 38.22
CA LYS A 4 -7.53 15.99 38.25
C LYS A 4 -7.02 14.60 37.88
N THR A 5 -7.81 13.54 38.06
CA THR A 5 -7.41 12.16 37.73
C THR A 5 -7.54 11.88 36.22
N TRP A 6 -8.50 12.51 35.55
CA TRP A 6 -8.67 12.42 34.08
C TRP A 6 -7.54 13.14 33.34
N SER A 7 -7.08 14.28 33.86
CA SER A 7 -5.91 15.01 33.33
C SER A 7 -4.59 14.22 33.42
N ARG A 8 -4.44 13.31 34.38
CA ARG A 8 -3.19 12.56 34.57
C ARG A 8 -3.09 11.27 33.76
N VAL A 9 -4.22 10.70 33.32
CA VAL A 9 -4.25 9.43 32.56
C VAL A 9 -4.78 9.65 31.14
N GLY A 10 -5.76 10.55 30.95
CA GLY A 10 -6.33 10.90 29.66
C GLY A 10 -5.39 11.76 28.80
N LEU A 11 -4.61 12.64 29.43
CA LEU A 11 -3.66 13.49 28.70
C LEU A 11 -2.48 12.70 28.10
N PRO A 12 -1.79 11.79 28.81
CA PRO A 12 -0.71 11.02 28.18
C PRO A 12 -1.22 9.98 27.17
N THR A 13 -2.45 9.48 27.30
CA THR A 13 -3.05 8.55 26.32
C THR A 13 -3.53 9.27 25.07
N LEU A 14 -4.08 10.49 25.19
CA LEU A 14 -4.36 11.35 24.04
C LEU A 14 -3.08 11.87 23.38
N LEU A 15 -2.01 12.14 24.15
CA LEU A 15 -0.71 12.55 23.62
C LEU A 15 0.01 11.38 22.91
N ALA A 16 -0.12 10.15 23.40
CA ALA A 16 0.39 8.95 22.74
C ALA A 16 -0.39 8.60 21.46
N ALA A 17 -1.72 8.78 21.45
CA ALA A 17 -2.55 8.61 20.26
C ALA A 17 -2.26 9.71 19.21
N ALA A 18 -2.03 10.96 19.65
CA ALA A 18 -1.59 12.04 18.78
C ALA A 18 -0.18 11.76 18.22
N ALA A 19 0.73 11.18 19.01
CA ALA A 19 2.09 10.87 18.57
C ALA A 19 2.16 9.77 17.49
N LEU A 20 1.24 8.81 17.51
CA LEU A 20 1.11 7.80 16.44
C LEU A 20 0.40 8.33 15.18
N ALA A 21 -0.30 9.47 15.28
CA ALA A 21 -0.93 10.17 14.15
C ALA A 21 -0.05 11.28 13.55
N LEU A 22 1.08 11.63 14.20
CA LEU A 22 2.05 12.60 13.69
C LEU A 22 2.61 12.28 12.28
N PRO A 23 2.83 11.01 11.84
CA PRO A 23 3.34 10.80 10.49
C PRO A 23 2.31 11.12 9.41
N VAL A 24 1.02 11.23 9.76
CA VAL A 24 -0.06 11.63 8.82
C VAL A 24 -0.14 13.15 8.67
N LEU A 25 0.19 13.92 9.73
CA LEU A 25 0.20 15.40 9.65
C LEU A 25 1.58 15.97 9.27
N ALA A 26 2.64 15.16 9.37
CA ALA A 26 3.99 15.51 8.90
C ALA A 26 4.20 15.31 7.40
N GLN A 27 3.17 14.91 6.64
CA GLN A 27 3.17 15.02 5.18
C GLN A 27 2.98 16.48 4.75
N THR A 28 3.80 17.39 5.30
CA THR A 28 4.19 18.57 4.55
C THR A 28 4.82 18.04 3.28
N ALA A 29 4.24 18.37 2.13
CA ALA A 29 4.92 18.26 0.86
C ALA A 29 6.30 18.90 1.07
N THR A 30 7.32 18.07 1.27
CA THR A 30 8.67 18.46 0.95
C THR A 30 8.54 18.96 -0.48
N PRO A 31 8.81 20.26 -0.77
CA PRO A 31 9.07 20.61 -2.15
C PRO A 31 10.06 19.56 -2.61
N ALA A 32 9.84 19.01 -3.80
CA ALA A 32 10.82 18.19 -4.48
C ALA A 32 12.11 19.02 -4.50
N ALA A 33 12.89 18.91 -3.44
CA ALA A 33 14.22 19.41 -3.34
C ALA A 33 14.87 18.58 -4.40
N ASP A 34 15.13 19.23 -5.54
CA ASP A 34 16.16 18.89 -6.49
C ASP A 34 17.07 17.87 -5.85
N ALA A 35 16.72 16.59 -6.02
CA ALA A 35 17.70 15.55 -6.10
C ALA A 35 18.40 15.98 -7.36
N ALA A 36 19.42 16.84 -7.17
CA ALA A 36 20.31 17.30 -8.22
C ALA A 36 20.51 16.08 -9.07
N ALA A 37 20.00 16.15 -10.29
CA ALA A 37 20.03 15.04 -11.22
C ALA A 37 21.52 14.79 -11.48
N ALA A 38 22.15 14.02 -10.59
CA ALA A 38 23.23 13.14 -10.95
C ALA A 38 22.67 12.49 -12.20
N VAL A 39 23.27 12.83 -13.34
CA VAL A 39 22.89 12.35 -14.64
C VAL A 39 22.86 10.84 -14.49
N ALA A 40 21.68 10.31 -14.17
CA ALA A 40 21.50 8.94 -13.82
C ALA A 40 21.77 8.26 -15.14
N ALA A 41 22.93 7.57 -15.21
CA ALA A 41 23.22 6.67 -16.31
C ALA A 41 21.91 5.92 -16.59
N ALA A 42 21.44 6.02 -17.83
CA ALA A 42 20.12 5.53 -18.23
C ALA A 42 19.82 4.23 -17.49
N PRO A 43 18.70 4.11 -16.74
CA PRO A 43 18.50 3.03 -15.78
C PRO A 43 18.76 1.70 -16.48
N THR A 44 19.94 1.15 -16.22
CA THR A 44 20.35 -0.10 -16.83
C THR A 44 19.69 -1.18 -16.01
N ILE A 45 18.91 -2.04 -16.65
CA ILE A 45 18.21 -3.13 -15.98
C ILE A 45 19.27 -4.05 -15.37
N ASN A 46 19.46 -3.96 -14.06
CA ASN A 46 20.31 -4.86 -13.30
C ASN A 46 19.53 -6.14 -12.98
N LYS A 47 20.13 -7.30 -13.24
CA LYS A 47 19.50 -8.60 -12.99
C LYS A 47 19.25 -8.85 -11.50
N GLY A 48 20.14 -8.38 -10.63
CA GLY A 48 20.00 -8.47 -9.18
C GLY A 48 18.84 -7.64 -8.65
N ASP A 49 18.74 -6.37 -9.08
CA ASP A 49 17.63 -5.49 -8.70
C ASP A 49 16.29 -6.03 -9.20
N THR A 50 16.26 -6.54 -10.44
CA THR A 50 15.05 -7.17 -11.00
C THR A 50 14.64 -8.41 -10.21
N ALA A 51 15.59 -9.28 -9.89
CA ALA A 51 15.32 -10.48 -9.09
C ALA A 51 14.78 -10.10 -7.70
N TRP A 52 15.38 -9.10 -7.05
CA TRP A 52 14.93 -8.63 -5.75
C TRP A 52 13.54 -7.99 -5.81
N MET A 53 13.23 -7.22 -6.86
CA MET A 53 11.90 -6.65 -7.08
C MET A 53 10.83 -7.72 -7.28
N LEU A 54 11.14 -8.78 -8.02
CA LEU A 54 10.22 -9.91 -8.22
C LEU A 54 9.98 -10.70 -6.93
N VAL A 55 11.03 -10.95 -6.14
CA VAL A 55 10.92 -11.59 -4.82
C VAL A 55 10.09 -10.71 -3.87
N SER A 56 10.36 -9.41 -3.85
CA SER A 56 9.60 -8.46 -3.02
C SER A 56 8.13 -8.44 -3.40
N ALA A 57 7.79 -8.42 -4.69
CA ALA A 57 6.41 -8.51 -5.16
C ALA A 57 5.74 -9.83 -4.74
N MET A 58 6.46 -10.96 -4.77
CA MET A 58 5.95 -12.24 -4.29
C MET A 58 5.64 -12.22 -2.78
N VAL A 59 6.52 -11.63 -1.97
CA VAL A 59 6.30 -11.50 -0.51
C VAL A 59 5.08 -10.63 -0.22
N VAL A 60 4.88 -9.54 -0.96
CA VAL A 60 3.69 -8.68 -0.83
C VAL A 60 2.41 -9.45 -1.21
N LEU A 61 2.44 -10.26 -2.26
CA LEU A 61 1.30 -11.13 -2.61
C LEU A 61 1.02 -12.16 -1.51
N MET A 62 2.06 -12.73 -0.89
CA MET A 62 1.91 -13.66 0.25
C MET A 62 1.24 -13.02 1.47
N MET A 63 1.35 -11.70 1.65
CA MET A 63 0.63 -11.00 2.73
C MET A 63 -0.88 -11.12 2.54
N SER A 64 -1.38 -11.11 1.30
CA SER A 64 -2.81 -11.24 1.03
C SER A 64 -3.28 -12.70 1.07
N VAL A 65 -2.58 -13.59 0.36
CA VAL A 65 -2.86 -15.03 0.31
C VAL A 65 -1.57 -15.81 0.60
N PRO A 66 -1.45 -16.51 1.74
CA PRO A 66 -2.48 -16.83 2.73
C PRO A 66 -2.59 -15.85 3.92
N GLY A 67 -1.76 -14.81 4.02
CA GLY A 67 -1.63 -13.99 5.24
C GLY A 67 -2.93 -13.39 5.78
N LEU A 68 -3.58 -12.49 5.04
CA LEU A 68 -4.84 -11.86 5.44
C LEU A 68 -5.98 -12.88 5.53
N ALA A 69 -6.01 -13.86 4.62
CA ALA A 69 -7.05 -14.89 4.59
C ALA A 69 -7.07 -15.71 5.89
N LEU A 70 -5.90 -16.18 6.36
CA LEU A 70 -5.80 -16.95 7.59
C LEU A 70 -5.95 -16.07 8.83
N PHE A 71 -5.41 -14.85 8.81
CA PHE A 71 -5.54 -13.91 9.93
C PHE A 71 -7.00 -13.54 10.19
N TYR A 72 -7.72 -13.05 9.18
CA TYR A 72 -9.14 -12.70 9.32
C TYR A 72 -10.05 -13.92 9.39
N GLY A 73 -9.70 -15.01 8.72
CA GLY A 73 -10.41 -16.29 8.83
C GLY A 73 -10.37 -16.87 10.25
N GLY A 74 -9.26 -16.70 10.98
CA GLY A 74 -9.08 -17.17 12.35
C GLY A 74 -9.78 -16.32 13.43
N LEU A 75 -10.11 -15.05 13.13
CA LEU A 75 -10.88 -14.18 14.03
C LEU A 75 -12.40 -14.40 13.91
N VAL A 76 -12.82 -15.04 12.82
CA VAL A 76 -14.22 -15.31 12.52
C VAL A 76 -14.59 -16.71 12.99
N ARG A 77 -15.86 -16.93 13.32
CA ARG A 77 -16.36 -18.24 13.76
C ARG A 77 -16.05 -19.30 12.70
N GLY A 78 -15.58 -20.47 13.09
CA GLY A 78 -15.13 -21.52 12.15
C GLY A 78 -16.14 -21.87 11.04
N LYS A 79 -17.45 -21.83 11.34
CA LYS A 79 -18.52 -22.05 10.34
C LYS A 79 -18.54 -21.01 9.20
N ASN A 80 -17.96 -19.84 9.43
CA ASN A 80 -17.88 -18.72 8.48
C ASN A 80 -16.46 -18.56 7.90
N MET A 81 -15.47 -19.32 8.37
CA MET A 81 -14.07 -19.23 7.92
C MET A 81 -13.94 -19.49 6.42
N LEU A 82 -14.62 -20.51 5.90
CA LEU A 82 -14.59 -20.83 4.46
C LEU A 82 -15.06 -19.63 3.61
N SER A 83 -16.07 -18.88 4.09
CA SER A 83 -16.57 -17.70 3.39
C SER A 83 -15.52 -16.59 3.32
N VAL A 84 -14.77 -16.37 4.40
CA VAL A 84 -13.71 -15.35 4.46
C VAL A 84 -12.57 -15.69 3.51
N LEU A 85 -12.12 -16.95 3.51
CA LEU A 85 -11.06 -17.43 2.63
C LEU A 85 -11.42 -17.24 1.16
N MET A 86 -12.65 -17.59 0.77
CA MET A 86 -13.13 -17.42 -0.62
C MET A 86 -13.26 -15.96 -1.02
N GLN A 87 -13.74 -15.09 -0.12
CA GLN A 87 -13.88 -13.65 -0.39
C GLN A 87 -12.52 -12.96 -0.55
N VAL A 88 -11.53 -13.31 0.29
CA VAL A 88 -10.17 -12.77 0.17
C VAL A 88 -9.53 -13.21 -1.15
N PHE A 89 -9.64 -14.50 -1.51
CA PHE A 89 -9.12 -15.00 -2.79
C PHE A 89 -9.76 -14.30 -3.99
N TYR A 90 -11.10 -14.21 -4.00
CA TYR A 90 -11.85 -13.51 -5.05
C TYR A 90 -11.42 -12.04 -5.21
N THR A 91 -11.25 -11.33 -4.09
CA THR A 91 -10.85 -9.92 -4.10
C THR A 91 -9.45 -9.74 -4.68
N VAL A 92 -8.50 -10.61 -4.31
CA VAL A 92 -7.12 -10.56 -4.85
C VAL A 92 -7.12 -10.79 -6.37
N CYS A 93 -7.91 -11.74 -6.87
CA CYS A 93 -8.03 -11.98 -8.31
C CYS A 93 -8.63 -10.78 -9.04
N ILE A 94 -9.70 -10.18 -8.53
CA ILE A 94 -10.35 -9.02 -9.17
C ILE A 94 -9.46 -7.79 -9.15
N VAL A 95 -8.83 -7.49 -8.02
CA VAL A 95 -7.90 -6.35 -7.92
C VAL A 95 -6.71 -6.55 -8.86
N GLY A 96 -6.18 -7.77 -8.97
CA GLY A 96 -5.13 -8.10 -9.94
C GLY A 96 -5.57 -7.85 -11.39
N LEU A 97 -6.80 -8.23 -11.76
CA LEU A 97 -7.33 -7.94 -13.10
C LEU A 97 -7.51 -6.45 -13.34
N ILE A 98 -8.14 -5.72 -12.41
CA ILE A 98 -8.33 -4.27 -12.50
C ILE A 98 -6.98 -3.56 -12.67
N TRP A 99 -5.95 -4.02 -11.94
CA TRP A 99 -4.60 -3.47 -12.01
C TRP A 99 -4.01 -3.56 -13.42
N VAL A 100 -4.11 -4.73 -14.06
CA VAL A 100 -3.59 -4.96 -15.42
C VAL A 100 -4.42 -4.22 -16.48
N LEU A 101 -5.74 -4.16 -16.31
CA LEU A 101 -6.64 -3.51 -17.28
C LEU A 101 -6.41 -2.01 -17.35
N TYR A 102 -6.43 -1.32 -16.21
CA TYR A 102 -6.26 0.14 -16.18
C TYR A 102 -5.65 0.69 -14.89
N GLY A 103 -5.61 -0.06 -13.78
CA GLY A 103 -5.12 0.43 -12.49
C GLY A 103 -3.66 0.89 -12.54
N TYR A 104 -2.78 0.14 -13.22
CA TYR A 104 -1.40 0.55 -13.46
C TYR A 104 -1.34 1.89 -14.21
N SER A 105 -2.17 2.04 -15.25
CA SER A 105 -2.18 3.26 -16.05
C SER A 105 -2.61 4.47 -15.21
N MET A 106 -3.69 4.35 -14.43
CA MET A 106 -4.18 5.48 -13.62
C MET A 106 -3.24 5.83 -12.46
N ALA A 107 -2.42 4.90 -11.99
CA ALA A 107 -1.47 5.15 -10.90
C ALA A 107 -0.12 5.72 -11.40
N PHE A 108 0.37 5.29 -12.55
CA PHE A 108 1.75 5.57 -13.00
C PHE A 108 1.87 6.37 -14.30
N THR A 109 0.76 6.77 -14.93
CA THR A 109 0.81 7.59 -16.16
C THR A 109 0.43 9.03 -15.91
N GLY A 110 0.95 9.93 -16.74
CA GLY A 110 0.67 11.37 -16.65
C GLY A 110 -0.82 11.68 -16.85
N GLY A 111 -1.32 12.59 -16.01
CA GLY A 111 -2.70 13.06 -15.98
C GLY A 111 -2.81 14.30 -15.09
N SER A 112 -3.61 14.20 -14.03
CA SER A 112 -3.74 15.21 -12.96
C SER A 112 -2.96 14.77 -11.71
N ASP A 113 -2.80 15.67 -10.73
CA ASP A 113 -2.16 15.37 -9.44
C ASP A 113 -2.86 14.26 -8.63
N PHE A 114 -4.13 13.95 -8.96
CA PHE A 114 -4.95 12.96 -8.25
C PHE A 114 -5.17 11.66 -9.04
N VAL A 115 -5.23 11.73 -10.38
CA VAL A 115 -5.53 10.60 -11.25
C VAL A 115 -4.68 10.69 -12.51
N GLY A 116 -4.00 9.60 -12.86
CA GLY A 116 -3.26 9.45 -14.11
C GLY A 116 -4.15 9.30 -15.34
N GLY A 117 -3.56 8.87 -16.45
CA GLY A 117 -4.25 8.64 -17.73
C GLY A 117 -4.50 7.16 -18.06
N PHE A 118 -5.09 6.92 -19.24
CA PHE A 118 -5.30 5.57 -19.81
C PHE A 118 -4.24 5.20 -20.87
N SER A 119 -3.13 5.93 -20.94
CA SER A 119 -2.10 5.75 -21.98
C SER A 119 -1.39 4.39 -21.92
N LYS A 120 -1.36 3.74 -20.75
CA LYS A 120 -0.80 2.40 -20.52
C LYS A 120 -1.87 1.39 -20.12
N ALA A 121 -3.13 1.62 -20.52
CA ALA A 121 -4.19 0.62 -20.34
C ALA A 121 -3.78 -0.71 -21.01
N PHE A 122 -4.15 -1.84 -20.39
CA PHE A 122 -3.73 -3.18 -20.77
C PHE A 122 -2.21 -3.37 -20.86
N MET A 123 -1.43 -2.60 -20.09
CA MET A 123 0.03 -2.61 -20.12
C MET A 123 0.62 -2.30 -21.53
N LYS A 124 -0.12 -1.54 -22.35
CA LYS A 124 0.27 -1.24 -23.73
C LYS A 124 1.58 -0.46 -23.79
N GLY A 125 2.58 -1.01 -24.46
CA GLY A 125 3.88 -0.36 -24.68
C GLY A 125 4.75 -0.28 -23.43
N ILE A 126 4.69 -1.29 -22.57
CA ILE A 126 5.69 -1.56 -21.52
C ILE A 126 6.70 -2.56 -22.13
N THR A 127 7.92 -2.10 -22.39
CA THR A 127 9.07 -2.87 -22.88
C THR A 127 10.32 -2.31 -22.23
#